data_AF-A0A1I7FU15-F1
#
_entry.id   AF-A0A1I7FU15-F1
#
_cell.length_a   1.000
_cell.length_b   1.000
_cell.length_c   1.000
_cell.angle_alpha   90.00
_cell.angle_beta   90.00
_cell.angle_gamma   90.00
#
_symmetry.space_group_name_H-M   'P 1'
#
loop_
_entity.id
_entity.type
_entity.pdbx_description
1 polymer ?
#
loop_
_entity_poly.entity_id
_entity_poly.type
_entity_poly.pdbx_seq_one_letter_code
_entity_poly.pdbx_strand_id
1 'polypeptide(L)'
;MPTAAEESAALRDDWMHGGHLVLAADPDPSDHAAIHAWILDVIEGGGGDPDQDGIRDLIYHSLNFDIPFQATERVRQSLIATVRARLQAPASRQGR
;
A
#
# COMPACT_ATOMS: atom_id res chain seq x y z
N MET A 1 -15.96 12.28 -13.84
CA MET A 1 -14.93 11.28 -13.50
C MET A 1 -13.80 12.03 -12.82
N PRO A 2 -13.34 11.58 -11.65
CA PRO A 2 -12.15 12.17 -11.02
C PRO A 2 -10.93 11.96 -11.91
N THR A 3 -9.98 12.88 -11.83
CA THR A 3 -8.66 12.75 -12.46
C THR A 3 -7.78 11.80 -11.63
N ALA A 4 -6.73 11.25 -12.25
CA ALA A 4 -5.76 10.40 -11.54
C ALA A 4 -5.12 11.09 -10.32
N ALA A 5 -4.97 12.41 -10.36
CA ALA A 5 -4.49 13.21 -9.24
C ALA A 5 -5.50 13.27 -8.09
N GLU A 6 -6.79 13.45 -8.40
CA GLU A 6 -7.87 13.43 -7.41
C GLU A 6 -8.04 12.03 -6.79
N GLU A 7 -7.93 10.98 -7.59
CA GLU A 7 -7.98 9.58 -7.11
C GLU A 7 -6.82 9.27 -6.16
N SER A 8 -5.62 9.75 -6.49
CA SER A 8 -4.43 9.59 -5.63
C SER A 8 -4.55 10.39 -4.34
N ALA A 9 -5.10 11.61 -4.40
CA ALA A 9 -5.34 12.43 -3.22
C ALA A 9 -6.37 11.79 -2.27
N ALA A 10 -7.46 11.24 -2.81
CA ALA A 10 -8.47 10.53 -2.03
C ALA A 10 -7.89 9.27 -1.38
N LEU A 11 -7.19 8.43 -2.15
CA LEU A 11 -6.56 7.21 -1.63
C LEU A 11 -5.50 7.52 -0.56
N ARG A 12 -4.76 8.62 -0.71
CA ARG A 12 -3.82 9.09 0.30
C ARG A 12 -4.54 9.44 1.61
N ASP A 13 -5.65 10.17 1.51
CA ASP A 13 -6.44 10.53 2.68
C ASP A 13 -7.01 9.28 3.39
N ASP A 14 -7.56 8.34 2.63
CA ASP A 14 -8.04 7.06 3.15
C ASP A 14 -6.91 6.27 3.83
N TRP A 15 -5.72 6.24 3.23
CA TRP A 15 -4.55 5.59 3.81
C TRP A 15 -4.07 6.28 5.10
N MET A 16 -4.05 7.61 5.15
CA MET A 16 -3.69 8.36 6.36
C MET A 16 -4.66 8.07 7.52
N HIS A 17 -5.95 7.88 7.22
CA HIS A 17 -6.97 7.60 8.23
C HIS A 17 -7.04 6.11 8.62
N GLY A 18 -6.93 5.18 7.67
CA GLY A 18 -7.17 3.74 7.89
C GLY A 18 -5.92 2.85 7.83
N GLY A 19 -4.81 3.32 7.26
CA GLY A 19 -3.60 2.53 7.04
C GLY A 19 -2.96 2.03 8.34
N HIS A 20 -3.11 2.77 9.45
CA HIS A 20 -2.63 2.33 10.76
C HIS A 20 -3.33 1.04 11.24
N LEU A 21 -4.61 0.83 10.91
CA LEU A 21 -5.33 -0.41 11.22
C LEU A 21 -4.84 -1.56 10.35
N VAL A 22 -4.50 -1.27 9.09
CA VAL A 22 -3.93 -2.26 8.17
C VAL A 22 -2.58 -2.75 8.69
N LEU A 23 -1.72 -1.84 9.12
CA LEU A 23 -0.41 -2.14 9.68
C LEU A 23 -0.51 -2.83 11.04
N ALA A 24 -1.41 -2.38 11.93
CA ALA A 24 -1.59 -3.00 13.24
C ALA A 24 -2.06 -4.47 13.18
N ALA A 25 -2.61 -4.91 12.04
CA ALA A 25 -2.96 -6.31 11.81
C ALA A 25 -1.74 -7.21 11.51
N ASP A 26 -0.58 -6.62 11.22
CA ASP A 26 0.66 -7.34 10.99
C ASP A 26 1.41 -7.61 12.30
N PRO A 27 1.89 -8.84 12.53
CA PRO A 27 2.54 -9.22 13.79
C PRO A 27 3.96 -8.68 13.95
N ASP A 28 4.60 -8.16 12.89
CA ASP A 28 5.96 -7.64 12.93
C ASP A 28 5.98 -6.11 12.72
N PRO A 29 6.00 -5.31 13.80
CA PRO A 29 5.97 -3.86 13.70
C PRO A 29 7.29 -3.23 13.26
N SER A 30 8.37 -4.00 13.10
CA SER A 30 9.73 -3.46 12.95
C SER A 30 9.93 -2.58 11.71
N ASP A 31 9.15 -2.80 10.66
CA ASP A 31 9.25 -2.12 9.37
C ASP A 31 7.97 -1.38 8.96
N HIS A 32 6.98 -1.25 9.85
CA HIS A 32 5.71 -0.55 9.56
C HIS A 32 5.90 0.89 9.08
N ALA A 33 6.87 1.61 9.64
CA ALA A 33 7.18 2.97 9.21
C ALA A 33 7.72 3.02 7.76
N ALA A 34 8.54 2.04 7.37
CA ALA A 34 9.07 1.94 6.00
C ALA A 34 7.97 1.53 5.02
N ILE A 35 7.11 0.57 5.39
CA ILE A 35 5.94 0.16 4.61
C ILE A 35 5.00 1.35 4.40
N HIS A 36 4.70 2.10 5.46
CA HIS A 36 3.85 3.29 5.41
C HIS A 36 4.39 4.34 4.44
N ALA A 37 5.69 4.68 4.54
CA ALA A 37 6.32 5.65 3.67
C ALA A 37 6.33 5.21 2.21
N TRP A 38 6.59 3.92 1.96
CA TRP A 38 6.61 3.35 0.61
C TRP A 38 5.22 3.35 -0.04
N ILE A 39 4.16 3.03 0.72
CA ILE A 39 2.79 3.08 0.22
C ILE A 39 2.38 4.51 -0.15
N LEU A 40 2.77 5.51 0.65
CA LEU A 40 2.52 6.92 0.31
C LEU A 40 3.20 7.32 -1.00
N ASP A 41 4.46 6.91 -1.20
CA ASP A 41 5.21 7.17 -2.43
C ASP A 41 4.54 6.53 -3.67
N VAL A 42 4.02 5.31 -3.53
CA VAL A 42 3.25 4.64 -4.60
C VAL A 42 1.95 5.36 -4.92
N ILE A 43 1.20 5.82 -3.90
CA ILE A 43 -0.04 6.56 -4.09
C ILE A 43 0.22 7.87 -4.83
N GLU A 44 1.30 8.58 -4.48
CA GLU A 44 1.71 9.84 -5.11
C GLU A 44 2.32 9.69 -6.51
N GLY A 45 2.52 8.46 -6.98
CA GLY A 45 3.06 8.17 -8.30
C GLY A 45 4.59 8.09 -8.37
N GLY A 46 5.29 8.13 -7.23
CA GLY A 46 6.75 8.10 -7.13
C GLY A 46 7.38 6.72 -7.27
N GLY A 47 6.63 5.65 -7.03
CA GLY A 47 7.18 4.31 -6.79
C GLY A 47 7.89 3.63 -7.97
N GLY A 48 7.70 4.10 -9.21
CA GLY A 48 8.36 3.53 -10.41
C GLY A 48 8.17 2.01 -10.59
N ASP A 49 7.20 1.43 -9.88
CA ASP A 49 7.04 -0.02 -9.77
C ASP A 49 6.30 -0.55 -11.01
N PRO A 50 6.81 -1.58 -11.69
CA PRO A 50 6.14 -2.15 -12.86
C PRO A 50 4.77 -2.77 -12.54
N ASP A 51 4.47 -3.02 -11.27
CA ASP A 51 3.19 -3.58 -10.80
C ASP A 51 2.39 -2.56 -9.96
N GLN A 52 2.55 -1.27 -10.26
CA GLN A 52 1.92 -0.18 -9.51
C GLN A 52 0.40 -0.32 -9.42
N ASP A 53 -0.27 -0.74 -10.50
CA ASP A 53 -1.72 -0.94 -10.53
C ASP A 53 -2.16 -2.05 -9.57
N GLY A 54 -1.50 -3.21 -9.60
CA GLY A 54 -1.81 -4.33 -8.70
C GLY A 54 -1.60 -3.97 -7.22
N ILE A 55 -0.58 -3.16 -6.93
CA ILE A 55 -0.32 -2.68 -5.57
C ILE A 55 -1.36 -1.64 -5.15
N ARG A 56 -1.79 -0.74 -6.04
CA ARG A 56 -2.90 0.20 -5.76
C ARG A 56 -4.20 -0.54 -5.46
N ASP A 57 -4.53 -1.59 -6.21
CA ASP A 57 -5.70 -2.43 -5.92
C ASP A 57 -5.63 -3.07 -4.54
N LEU A 58 -4.45 -3.58 -4.14
CA LEU A 58 -4.23 -4.11 -2.80
C LEU A 58 -4.44 -3.04 -1.72
N ILE A 59 -3.96 -1.81 -1.94
CA ILE A 59 -4.19 -0.69 -1.01
C ILE A 59 -5.69 -0.40 -0.89
N TYR A 60 -6.39 -0.20 -2.01
CA TYR A 60 -7.84 0.04 -2.02
C TYR A 60 -8.62 -1.05 -1.28
N HIS A 61 -8.35 -2.32 -1.59
CA HIS A 61 -9.06 -3.43 -0.97
C HIS A 61 -8.68 -3.66 0.49
N SER A 62 -7.46 -3.31 0.90
CA SER A 62 -7.04 -3.36 2.30
C SER A 62 -7.82 -2.38 3.19
N LEU A 63 -8.22 -1.25 2.60
CA LEU A 63 -9.00 -0.16 3.23
C LEU A 63 -10.52 -0.32 3.04
N ASN A 64 -10.99 -1.44 2.47
CA ASN A 64 -12.43 -1.66 2.35
C ASN A 64 -13.03 -2.04 3.71
N PHE A 65 -13.56 -1.04 4.40
CA PHE A 65 -14.24 -1.16 5.69
C PHE A 65 -15.77 -1.34 5.57
N ASP A 66 -16.33 -1.35 4.36
CA ASP A 66 -17.76 -1.64 4.12
C ASP A 66 -18.08 -3.13 4.33
N ILE A 67 -17.04 -3.97 4.38
CA ILE A 67 -17.12 -5.38 4.74
C ILE A 67 -16.41 -5.63 6.08
N PRO A 68 -16.72 -6.74 6.79
CA PRO A 68 -16.02 -7.07 8.03
C PRO A 68 -14.51 -7.06 7.82
N PHE A 69 -13.78 -6.39 8.71
CA PHE A 69 -12.32 -6.23 8.57
C PHE A 69 -11.56 -7.56 8.47
N GLN A 70 -12.08 -8.65 9.05
CA GLN A 70 -11.50 -9.99 8.89
C GLN A 70 -11.58 -10.52 7.44
N ALA A 71 -12.57 -10.11 6.65
CA ALA A 71 -12.73 -10.54 5.27
C ALA A 71 -11.60 -10.02 4.35
N THR A 72 -10.96 -8.90 4.72
CA THR A 72 -9.82 -8.33 3.98
C THR A 72 -8.45 -8.78 4.53
N GLU A 73 -8.40 -9.74 5.47
CA GLU A 73 -7.15 -10.20 6.09
C GLU A 73 -6.10 -10.66 5.07
N ARG A 74 -6.50 -11.51 4.12
CA ARG A 74 -5.57 -11.99 3.07
C ARG A 74 -5.08 -10.87 2.16
N VAL A 75 -5.91 -9.86 1.90
CA VAL A 75 -5.50 -8.70 1.09
C VAL A 75 -4.45 -7.90 1.84
N ARG A 76 -4.65 -7.63 3.15
CA ARG A 76 -3.67 -6.92 3.98
C ARG A 76 -2.34 -7.68 4.08
N GLN A 77 -2.39 -8.98 4.32
CA GLN A 77 -1.19 -9.82 4.37
C GLN A 77 -0.44 -9.81 3.04
N SER A 78 -1.16 -9.93 1.92
CA SER A 78 -0.55 -9.84 0.58
C SER A 78 0.06 -8.47 0.31
N LEU A 79 -0.62 -7.37 0.68
CA LEU A 79 -0.09 -6.02 0.57
C LEU A 79 1.23 -5.88 1.33
N ILE A 80 1.23 -6.21 2.62
CA ILE A 80 2.41 -6.08 3.49
C ILE A 80 3.56 -6.97 2.99
N ALA A 81 3.28 -8.23 2.64
CA ALA A 81 4.30 -9.14 2.11
C ALA A 81 4.91 -8.62 0.79
N THR A 82 4.08 -8.04 -0.08
CA THR A 82 4.54 -7.46 -1.36
C THR A 82 5.44 -6.26 -1.11
N VAL A 83 5.00 -5.31 -0.26
CA VAL A 83 5.80 -4.12 0.06
C VAL A 83 7.12 -4.50 0.73
N ARG A 84 7.10 -5.45 1.67
CA ARG A 84 8.33 -5.98 2.30
C ARG A 84 9.30 -6.56 1.28
N ALA A 85 8.80 -7.37 0.36
CA ALA A 85 9.62 -7.94 -0.69
C ALA A 85 10.25 -6.85 -1.59
N ARG A 86 9.52 -5.75 -1.86
CA ARG A 86 10.06 -4.60 -2.61
C ARG A 86 11.10 -3.82 -1.81
N LEU A 87 10.88 -3.58 -0.53
CA LEU A 87 11.83 -2.91 0.36
C LEU A 87 13.15 -3.70 0.51
N GLN A 88 13.09 -5.03 0.45
CA GLN A 88 14.25 -5.91 0.52
C GLN A 88 14.90 -6.16 -0.84
N ALA A 89 14.23 -5.86 -1.94
CA ALA A 89 14.78 -6.03 -3.27
C ALA A 89 15.97 -5.08 -3.45
N PRO A 90 17.15 -5.56 -3.87
CA PRO A 90 18.27 -4.68 -4.17
C PRO A 90 17.85 -3.68 -5.26
N ALA A 91 18.19 -2.40 -5.11
CA ALA A 91 17.88 -1.29 -6.03
C ALA A 91 18.40 -1.48 -7.49
N SER A 92 18.99 -2.65 -7.79
CA SER A 92 19.55 -3.08 -9.05
C SER A 92 18.48 -3.45 -10.09
N ARG A 93 17.54 -2.55 -10.39
CA ARG A 93 16.78 -2.59 -11.66
C ARG A 93 16.18 -1.25 -12.09
N GLN A 94 16.57 -0.15 -11.47
CA GLN A 94 16.17 1.21 -11.87
C GLN A 94 17.27 1.85 -12.72
N GLY A 95 17.70 1.12 -13.75
CA GLY A 95 18.80 1.49 -14.61
C GLY A 95 18.67 0.88 -15.99
N ARG A 96 17.81 1.47 -16.81
CA ARG A 96 18.02 1.65 -18.26
C ARG A 96 16.99 2.60 -18.83
#